data_AF-A0A7Y0DC25-F1
#
_entry.id   AF-A0A7Y0DC25-F1
#
_cell.length_a   1.000
_cell.length_b   1.000
_cell.length_c   1.000
_cell.angle_alpha   90.00
_cell.angle_beta   90.00
_cell.angle_gamma   90.00
#
_symmetry.space_group_name_H-M   'P 1'
#
loop_
_entity.id
_entity.type
_entity.pdbx_description
1 polymer ?
#
loop_
_entity_poly.entity_id
_entity_poly.type
_entity_poly.pdbx_seq_one_letter_code
_entity_poly.pdbx_strand_id
1 'polypeptide(L)'
;MTHPKADICVVDETRVIGPGVAVLPPLPRMLFWMGPVAEQALVVNVRGRGFVVITGCGHPEIELTLAAAEKVVDAPVYAVVGGLHLPVHPIGTPLLPQAVFGNPNWPWRPINEDDAHAVIDRIQERGPSPIALSGHDSTQWTLDAFGHAFGDRYQTLRVGEEIVVTAA
;
A
#
# COMPACT_ATOMS: atom_id res chain seq x y z
N MET A 1 5.80 4.53 24.52
CA MET A 1 5.27 5.76 23.90
C MET A 1 4.01 6.15 24.67
N THR A 2 3.78 7.42 24.98
CA THR A 2 2.57 7.90 25.67
C THR A 2 1.97 9.04 24.86
N HIS A 3 0.66 9.07 24.66
CA HIS A 3 -0.02 10.13 23.91
C HIS A 3 -1.16 10.73 24.74
N PRO A 4 -1.30 12.06 24.83
CA PRO A 4 -2.25 12.71 25.75
C PRO A 4 -3.73 12.55 25.37
N LYS A 5 -4.01 12.14 24.13
CA LYS A 5 -5.38 12.03 23.58
C LYS A 5 -5.71 10.67 22.97
N ALA A 6 -4.83 9.67 23.12
CA ALA A 6 -5.04 8.37 22.50
C ALA A 6 -4.59 7.25 23.44
N ASP A 7 -5.38 6.19 23.50
CA ASP A 7 -4.99 4.95 24.15
C ASP A 7 -3.96 4.25 23.27
N ILE A 8 -2.75 4.09 23.80
CA ILE A 8 -1.67 3.41 23.09
C ILE A 8 -1.76 1.93 23.38
N CYS A 9 -1.86 1.13 22.33
CA CYS A 9 -1.79 -0.32 22.42
C CYS A 9 -0.80 -0.88 21.40
N VAL A 10 -0.04 -1.89 21.84
CA VAL A 10 0.82 -2.66 20.94
C VAL A 10 -0.05 -3.63 20.15
N VAL A 11 0.25 -3.78 18.86
CA VAL A 11 -0.47 -4.65 17.94
C VAL A 11 0.55 -5.56 17.27
N ASP A 12 0.54 -6.84 17.63
CA ASP A 12 1.40 -7.91 17.10
C ASP A 12 0.60 -8.92 16.26
N GLU A 13 -0.71 -9.02 16.49
CA GLU A 13 -1.68 -9.76 15.69
C GLU A 13 -2.71 -8.84 15.02
N THR A 14 -3.55 -9.39 14.12
CA THR A 14 -4.66 -8.63 13.55
C THR A 14 -5.56 -8.12 14.65
N ARG A 15 -5.91 -6.82 14.60
CA ARG A 15 -6.78 -6.20 15.60
C ARG A 15 -7.96 -5.49 14.98
N VAL A 16 -9.16 -5.88 15.37
CA VAL A 16 -10.39 -5.15 15.05
C VAL A 16 -10.44 -3.88 15.92
N ILE A 17 -10.53 -2.71 15.28
CA ILE A 17 -10.58 -1.40 15.94
C ILE A 17 -11.96 -0.74 15.84
N GLY A 18 -12.88 -1.33 15.06
CA GLY A 18 -14.27 -0.90 14.95
C GLY A 18 -15.07 -1.82 14.03
N PRO A 19 -16.40 -1.63 13.92
CA PRO A 19 -17.23 -2.41 13.01
C PRO A 19 -16.72 -2.33 11.57
N GLY A 20 -16.32 -3.47 11.01
CA GLY A 20 -15.77 -3.56 9.65
C GLY A 20 -14.37 -2.96 9.49
N VAL A 21 -13.67 -2.59 10.56
CA VAL A 21 -12.34 -1.96 10.49
C VAL A 21 -11.33 -2.75 11.32
N ALA A 22 -10.26 -3.21 10.68
CA ALA A 22 -9.18 -3.95 11.32
C ALA A 22 -7.81 -3.44 10.90
N VAL A 23 -6.82 -3.56 11.78
CA VAL A 23 -5.41 -3.31 11.49
C VAL A 23 -4.72 -4.67 11.37
N LEU A 24 -3.97 -4.88 10.29
CA LEU A 24 -3.17 -6.08 10.09
C LEU A 24 -1.99 -6.13 11.08
N PRO A 25 -1.45 -7.33 11.39
CA PRO A 25 -0.20 -7.43 12.13
C PRO A 25 0.93 -6.71 11.37
N PRO A 26 2.02 -6.34 12.05
CA PRO A 26 3.21 -5.82 11.39
C PRO A 26 3.73 -6.82 10.34
N LEU A 27 3.56 -6.47 9.06
CA LEU A 27 4.02 -7.26 7.93
C LEU A 27 5.50 -6.97 7.71
N PRO A 28 6.37 -8.00 7.71
CA PRO A 28 7.81 -7.79 7.64
C PRO A 28 8.28 -7.50 6.21
N ARG A 29 9.31 -6.67 6.09
CA ARG A 29 10.15 -6.55 4.89
C ARG A 29 11.61 -6.37 5.29
N MET A 30 12.51 -6.96 4.52
CA MET A 30 13.95 -6.67 4.64
C MET A 30 14.34 -5.61 3.61
N LEU A 31 14.94 -4.51 4.08
CA LEU A 31 15.58 -3.48 3.26
C LEU A 31 17.08 -3.70 3.25
N PHE A 32 17.74 -3.51 2.12
CA PHE A 32 19.16 -3.83 1.99
C PHE A 32 20.03 -2.98 2.93
N TRP A 33 19.81 -1.65 2.96
CA TRP A 33 20.62 -0.74 3.77
C TRP A 33 20.06 -0.51 5.17
N MET A 34 18.74 -0.43 5.31
CA MET A 34 18.07 -0.10 6.57
C MET A 34 17.73 -1.32 7.43
N GLY A 35 17.90 -2.54 6.91
CA GLY A 35 17.59 -3.76 7.63
C GLY A 35 16.08 -4.04 7.72
N PRO A 36 15.62 -4.74 8.77
CA PRO A 36 14.22 -5.14 8.88
C PRO A 36 13.32 -3.93 9.16
N VAL A 37 12.24 -3.83 8.40
CA VAL A 37 11.10 -2.94 8.64
C VAL A 37 9.85 -3.81 8.82
N ALA A 38 8.92 -3.34 9.63
CA ALA A 38 7.61 -3.94 9.75
C ALA A 38 6.56 -2.85 9.60
N GLU A 39 5.63 -3.02 8.69
CA GLU A 39 4.55 -2.06 8.45
C GLU A 39 3.19 -2.70 8.63
N GLN A 40 2.24 -1.92 9.10
CA GLN A 40 0.85 -2.34 9.23
C GLN A 40 0.02 -1.73 8.10
N ALA A 41 -1.05 -2.41 7.73
CA ALA A 41 -2.07 -1.87 6.84
C ALA A 41 -3.43 -1.88 7.54
N LEU A 42 -4.26 -0.90 7.20
CA LEU A 42 -5.64 -0.83 7.65
C LEU A 42 -6.53 -1.53 6.62
N VAL A 43 -7.47 -2.33 7.08
CA VAL A 43 -8.45 -3.04 6.25
C VAL A 43 -9.85 -2.61 6.66
N VAL A 44 -10.64 -2.18 5.68
CA VAL A 44 -12.03 -1.73 5.88
C VAL A 44 -12.95 -2.62 5.04
N ASN A 45 -13.71 -3.49 5.69
CA ASN A 45 -14.77 -4.26 5.05
C ASN A 45 -16.00 -3.38 4.82
N VAL A 46 -16.29 -3.09 3.56
CA VAL A 46 -17.47 -2.31 3.14
C VAL A 46 -18.57 -3.27 2.70
N ARG A 47 -19.71 -3.20 3.40
CA ARG A 47 -20.86 -4.07 3.16
C ARG A 47 -21.28 -4.06 1.69
N GLY A 48 -21.38 -5.26 1.12
CA GLY A 48 -21.81 -5.47 -0.27
C GLY A 48 -20.80 -5.04 -1.34
N ARG A 49 -19.57 -4.66 -0.94
CA ARG A 49 -18.48 -4.28 -1.85
C ARG A 49 -17.26 -5.19 -1.74
N GLY A 50 -16.87 -5.53 -0.52
CA GLY A 50 -15.61 -6.20 -0.23
C GLY A 50 -14.72 -5.33 0.67
N PHE A 51 -13.43 -5.66 0.76
CA PHE A 51 -12.53 -4.93 1.65
C PHE A 51 -11.65 -3.91 0.92
N VAL A 52 -11.41 -2.79 1.56
CA VAL A 52 -10.45 -1.75 1.14
C VAL A 52 -9.18 -1.92 1.96
N VAL A 53 -8.02 -1.98 1.29
CA VAL A 53 -6.72 -1.97 1.97
C VAL A 53 -6.11 -0.59 1.88
N ILE A 54 -5.66 -0.08 3.02
CA ILE A 54 -5.01 1.23 3.15
C ILE A 54 -3.61 1.04 3.71
N THR A 55 -2.59 1.41 2.93
CA THR A 55 -1.17 1.29 3.27
C THR A 55 -0.53 2.67 3.53
N GLY A 56 0.55 2.67 4.32
CA GLY A 56 1.41 3.83 4.51
C GLY A 56 2.39 3.99 3.35
N CYS A 57 3.67 3.67 3.58
CA CYS A 57 4.69 3.65 2.54
C CYS A 57 4.62 2.37 1.68
N GLY A 58 4.16 1.25 2.23
CA GLY A 58 3.95 0.02 1.46
C GLY A 58 5.24 -0.75 1.19
N HIS A 59 6.17 -0.78 2.14
CA HIS A 59 7.39 -1.58 1.99
C HIS A 59 7.13 -3.10 1.90
N PRO A 60 6.18 -3.69 2.66
CA PRO A 60 5.76 -5.07 2.43
C PRO A 60 5.12 -5.21 1.05
N GLU A 61 5.43 -6.32 0.39
CA GLU A 61 4.89 -6.60 -0.94
C GLU A 61 3.35 -6.60 -0.93
N ILE A 62 2.74 -6.05 -1.98
CA ILE A 62 1.29 -5.91 -2.04
C ILE A 62 0.60 -7.27 -1.96
N GLU A 63 1.19 -8.32 -2.53
CA GLU A 63 0.66 -9.68 -2.46
C GLU A 63 0.61 -10.20 -1.03
N LEU A 64 1.65 -9.93 -0.24
CA LEU A 64 1.68 -10.31 1.18
C LEU A 64 0.59 -9.56 1.95
N THR A 65 0.43 -8.27 1.67
CA THR A 65 -0.58 -7.42 2.31
C THR A 65 -1.99 -7.88 1.97
N LEU A 66 -2.27 -8.14 0.70
CA LEU A 66 -3.57 -8.64 0.24
C LEU A 66 -3.85 -10.04 0.78
N ALA A 67 -2.88 -10.96 0.75
CA ALA A 67 -3.04 -12.29 1.31
C ALA A 67 -3.26 -12.28 2.83
N ALA A 68 -2.65 -11.33 3.55
CA ALA A 68 -2.93 -11.12 4.97
C ALA A 68 -4.35 -10.57 5.19
N ALA A 69 -4.80 -9.63 4.37
CA ALA A 69 -6.16 -9.09 4.43
C ALA A 69 -7.23 -10.16 4.12
N GLU A 70 -7.02 -10.98 3.10
CA GLU A 70 -7.90 -12.09 2.69
C GLU A 70 -8.08 -13.14 3.80
N LYS A 71 -7.10 -13.31 4.70
CA LYS A 71 -7.23 -14.19 5.87
C LYS A 71 -8.05 -13.58 7.01
N VAL A 72 -8.17 -12.26 7.03
CA VAL A 72 -8.88 -11.51 8.07
C VAL A 72 -10.33 -11.22 7.65
N VAL A 73 -10.55 -10.96 6.37
CA VAL A 73 -11.85 -10.63 5.81
C VAL A 73 -12.20 -11.63 4.73
N ASP A 74 -13.26 -12.42 4.96
CA ASP A 74 -13.82 -13.33 3.97
C ASP A 74 -14.68 -12.57 2.95
N ALA A 75 -14.02 -11.77 2.13
CA ALA A 75 -14.60 -10.99 1.04
C ALA A 75 -13.51 -10.70 0.00
N PRO A 76 -13.83 -10.40 -1.26
CA PRO A 76 -12.82 -9.98 -2.22
C PRO A 76 -12.24 -8.60 -1.89
N VAL A 77 -11.02 -8.33 -2.36
CA VAL A 77 -10.48 -6.97 -2.34
C VAL A 77 -11.32 -6.09 -3.27
N TYR A 78 -11.80 -4.97 -2.73
CA TYR A 78 -12.58 -3.98 -3.44
C TYR A 78 -11.72 -2.80 -3.89
N ALA A 79 -10.81 -2.31 -3.03
CA ALA A 79 -9.95 -1.18 -3.35
C ALA A 79 -8.58 -1.26 -2.67
N VAL A 80 -7.58 -0.64 -3.29
CA VAL A 80 -6.22 -0.48 -2.76
C VAL A 80 -5.90 1.00 -2.73
N VAL A 81 -5.52 1.52 -1.56
CA VAL A 81 -5.28 2.94 -1.32
C VAL A 81 -3.97 3.13 -0.54
N GLY A 82 -3.14 4.09 -0.92
CA GLY A 82 -1.93 4.43 -0.18
C GLY A 82 -0.65 4.24 -0.99
N GLY A 83 0.48 4.05 -0.29
CA GLY A 83 1.78 3.80 -0.90
C GLY A 83 2.04 2.33 -1.20
N LEU A 84 2.88 2.07 -2.21
CA LEU A 84 3.31 0.73 -2.63
C LEU A 84 4.85 0.62 -2.73
N HIS A 85 5.56 1.67 -2.32
CA HIS A 85 7.00 1.81 -2.30
C HIS A 85 7.66 1.54 -3.66
N LEU A 86 7.21 2.27 -4.69
CA LEU A 86 7.69 2.14 -6.07
C LEU A 86 8.36 3.44 -6.57
N PRO A 87 9.56 3.79 -6.07
CA PRO A 87 10.26 5.00 -6.48
C PRO A 87 11.06 4.76 -7.79
N VAL A 88 10.39 4.38 -8.88
CA VAL A 88 11.02 4.09 -10.19
C VAL A 88 11.53 5.37 -10.85
N HIS A 89 12.72 5.35 -11.45
CA HIS A 89 13.39 6.56 -11.97
C HIS A 89 13.53 7.68 -10.94
N PRO A 90 14.17 7.42 -9.78
CA PRO A 90 14.19 8.38 -8.67
C PRO A 90 15.19 9.52 -8.87
N ILE A 91 16.08 9.44 -9.86
CA ILE A 91 17.13 10.43 -10.11
C ILE A 91 16.50 11.77 -10.47
N GLY A 92 16.89 12.82 -9.75
CA GLY A 92 16.31 14.16 -9.92
C GLY A 92 14.97 14.37 -9.22
N THR A 93 14.48 13.37 -8.48
CA THR A 93 13.28 13.49 -7.63
C THR A 93 13.65 13.62 -6.15
N PRO A 94 12.77 14.19 -5.30
CA PRO A 94 12.95 14.17 -3.85
C PRO A 94 12.97 12.77 -3.23
N LEU A 95 12.51 11.74 -3.97
CA LEU A 95 12.40 10.35 -3.50
C LEU A 95 13.73 9.59 -3.60
N LEU A 96 14.81 10.20 -4.12
CA LEU A 96 16.12 9.53 -4.25
C LEU A 96 16.63 8.90 -2.94
N PRO A 97 16.55 9.54 -1.76
CA PRO A 97 16.94 8.90 -0.51
C PRO A 97 16.11 7.66 -0.18
N GLN A 98 14.79 7.71 -0.40
CA GLN A 98 13.90 6.56 -0.20
C GLN A 98 14.21 5.44 -1.19
N ALA A 99 14.49 5.76 -2.45
CA ALA A 99 14.85 4.77 -3.46
C ALA A 99 16.20 4.08 -3.20
N VAL A 100 17.12 4.76 -2.51
CA VAL A 100 18.43 4.20 -2.15
C VAL A 100 18.35 3.44 -0.83
N PHE A 101 17.98 4.11 0.27
CA PHE A 101 18.00 3.52 1.61
C PHE A 101 16.81 2.59 1.87
N GLY A 102 15.68 2.89 1.24
CA GLY A 102 14.48 2.05 1.26
C GLY A 102 14.50 0.91 0.24
N ASN A 103 15.58 0.68 -0.51
CA ASN A 103 15.61 -0.39 -1.50
C ASN A 103 15.64 -1.78 -0.81
N PRO A 104 14.69 -2.70 -1.11
CA PRO A 104 14.77 -4.08 -0.65
C PRO A 104 15.82 -4.94 -1.36
N ASN A 105 16.32 -4.47 -2.49
CA ASN A 105 17.14 -5.25 -3.41
C ASN A 105 18.63 -4.95 -3.22
N TRP A 106 19.47 -5.76 -3.84
CA TRP A 106 20.92 -5.52 -3.89
C TRP A 106 21.24 -4.11 -4.40
N PRO A 107 22.35 -3.46 -3.96
CA PRO A 107 22.67 -2.08 -4.30
C PRO A 107 22.77 -1.77 -5.79
N TRP A 108 23.11 -2.76 -6.61
CA TRP A 108 23.22 -2.66 -8.07
C TRP A 108 21.92 -2.96 -8.82
N ARG A 109 20.84 -3.28 -8.09
CA ARG A 109 19.49 -3.48 -8.63
C ARG A 109 18.53 -2.52 -7.90
N PRO A 110 18.44 -1.25 -8.30
CA PRO A 110 17.37 -0.38 -7.82
C PRO A 110 15.99 -0.92 -8.24
N ILE A 111 14.94 -0.49 -7.54
CA ILE A 111 13.56 -0.73 -7.98
C ILE A 111 13.39 -0.13 -9.39
N ASN A 112 12.86 -0.93 -10.30
CA ASN A 112 12.79 -0.58 -11.72
C ASN A 112 11.37 -0.76 -12.29
N GLU A 113 11.22 -0.56 -13.61
CA GLU A 113 9.94 -0.67 -14.30
C GLU A 113 9.33 -2.08 -14.24
N ASP A 114 10.17 -3.12 -14.29
CA ASP A 114 9.70 -4.52 -14.20
C ASP A 114 9.08 -4.82 -12.83
N ASP A 115 9.68 -4.30 -11.75
CA ASP A 115 9.12 -4.41 -10.40
C ASP A 115 7.74 -3.71 -10.33
N ALA A 116 7.58 -2.52 -10.93
CA ALA A 116 6.32 -1.80 -10.95
C ALA A 116 5.24 -2.50 -11.81
N HIS A 117 5.61 -3.03 -12.98
CA HIS A 117 4.69 -3.81 -13.81
C HIS A 117 4.25 -5.10 -13.12
N ALA A 118 5.15 -5.79 -12.42
CA ALA A 118 4.78 -6.96 -11.64
C ALA A 118 3.74 -6.61 -10.56
N VAL A 119 3.91 -5.49 -9.84
CA VAL A 119 2.91 -5.02 -8.86
C VAL A 119 1.57 -4.70 -9.54
N ILE A 120 1.59 -4.04 -10.70
CA ILE A 120 0.38 -3.74 -11.47
C ILE A 120 -0.36 -5.04 -11.84
N ASP A 121 0.34 -6.02 -12.41
CA ASP A 121 -0.23 -7.30 -12.83
C ASP A 121 -0.89 -8.03 -11.64
N ARG A 122 -0.23 -8.01 -10.48
CA ARG A 122 -0.71 -8.65 -9.24
C ARG A 122 -1.95 -8.01 -8.66
N ILE A 123 -2.06 -6.70 -8.80
CA ILE A 123 -3.27 -5.96 -8.45
C ILE A 123 -4.36 -6.27 -9.48
N GLN A 124 -4.04 -6.27 -10.78
CA GLN A 124 -4.99 -6.59 -11.85
C GLN A 124 -5.59 -8.00 -11.71
N GLU A 125 -4.79 -9.00 -11.34
CA GLU A 125 -5.24 -10.38 -11.09
C GLU A 125 -6.40 -10.46 -10.09
N ARG A 126 -6.46 -9.53 -9.13
CA ARG A 126 -7.52 -9.46 -8.11
C ARG A 126 -8.67 -8.53 -8.47
N GLY A 127 -8.49 -7.68 -9.49
CA GLY A 127 -9.52 -6.81 -10.03
C GLY A 127 -10.10 -5.73 -9.11
N PRO A 128 -9.37 -5.12 -8.16
CA PRO A 128 -9.94 -4.04 -7.34
C PRO A 128 -10.31 -2.82 -8.20
N SER A 129 -11.28 -2.04 -7.69
CA SER A 129 -11.74 -0.79 -8.27
C SER A 129 -12.48 0.03 -7.20
N PRO A 130 -11.93 1.17 -6.72
CA PRO A 130 -10.80 1.92 -7.27
C PRO A 130 -9.40 1.51 -6.76
N ILE A 131 -8.35 1.97 -7.46
CA ILE A 131 -6.95 1.98 -7.02
C ILE A 131 -6.54 3.44 -6.82
N ALA A 132 -6.03 3.78 -5.63
CA ALA A 132 -5.56 5.13 -5.32
C ALA A 132 -4.13 5.16 -4.80
N LEU A 133 -3.18 5.52 -5.65
CA LEU A 133 -1.75 5.47 -5.32
C LEU A 133 -1.24 6.81 -4.80
N SER A 134 -0.44 6.76 -3.73
CA SER A 134 0.19 7.91 -3.11
C SER A 134 1.45 8.36 -3.86
N GLY A 135 1.63 9.68 -4.01
CA GLY A 135 2.89 10.28 -4.48
C GLY A 135 3.95 10.45 -3.39
N HIS A 136 3.69 9.98 -2.16
CA HIS A 136 4.65 10.06 -1.04
C HIS A 136 5.94 9.25 -1.27
N ASP A 137 5.78 8.14 -1.98
CA ASP A 137 6.74 7.04 -2.14
C ASP A 137 6.80 6.54 -3.60
N SER A 138 5.93 7.06 -4.46
CA SER A 138 5.86 6.77 -5.90
C SER A 138 6.28 7.98 -6.72
N THR A 139 7.14 7.77 -7.72
CA THR A 139 7.53 8.82 -8.67
C THR A 139 6.41 9.14 -9.66
N GLN A 140 6.51 10.27 -10.36
CA GLN A 140 5.53 10.63 -11.40
C GLN A 140 5.41 9.54 -12.48
N TRP A 141 6.53 8.95 -12.91
CA TRP A 141 6.52 7.84 -13.85
C TRP A 141 5.66 6.67 -13.35
N THR A 142 5.77 6.33 -12.07
CA THR A 142 5.00 5.25 -11.44
C THR A 142 3.51 5.59 -11.39
N LEU A 143 3.18 6.83 -11.01
CA LEU A 143 1.79 7.30 -11.00
C LEU A 143 1.18 7.24 -12.40
N ASP A 144 1.95 7.60 -13.44
CA ASP A 144 1.52 7.55 -14.83
C ASP A 144 1.35 6.10 -15.31
N ALA A 145 2.26 5.20 -14.94
CA ALA A 145 2.18 3.77 -15.28
C ALA A 145 0.90 3.13 -14.69
N PHE A 146 0.58 3.41 -13.43
CA PHE A 146 -0.68 2.98 -12.82
C PHE A 146 -1.90 3.60 -13.52
N GLY A 147 -1.83 4.89 -13.87
CA GLY A 147 -2.89 5.55 -14.64
C GLY A 147 -3.16 4.87 -15.98
N HIS A 148 -2.12 4.51 -16.73
CA HIS A 148 -2.26 3.78 -17.99
C HIS A 148 -2.84 2.36 -17.79
N ALA A 149 -2.40 1.65 -16.74
CA ALA A 149 -2.80 0.26 -16.52
C ALA A 149 -4.24 0.09 -16.00
N PHE A 150 -4.74 1.06 -15.24
CA PHE A 150 -6.05 0.95 -14.57
C PHE A 150 -7.12 1.89 -15.12
N GLY A 151 -6.73 2.90 -15.91
CA GLY A 151 -7.65 3.84 -16.56
C GLY A 151 -8.61 4.48 -15.56
N ASP A 152 -9.91 4.44 -15.86
CA ASP A 152 -10.98 5.02 -15.02
C ASP A 152 -11.07 4.42 -13.61
N ARG A 153 -10.41 3.28 -13.36
CA ARG A 153 -10.35 2.66 -12.02
C ARG A 153 -9.26 3.27 -11.15
N TYR A 154 -8.40 4.11 -11.69
CA TYR A 154 -7.27 4.70 -10.98
C TYR A 154 -7.44 6.19 -10.73
N GLN A 155 -6.94 6.61 -9.57
CA GLN A 155 -6.75 8.02 -9.23
C GLN A 155 -5.45 8.18 -8.44
N THR A 156 -4.74 9.29 -8.63
CA THR A 156 -3.64 9.64 -7.72
C THR A 156 -4.23 10.14 -6.41
N LEU A 157 -3.75 9.64 -5.28
CA LEU A 157 -4.14 10.10 -3.95
C LEU A 157 -3.57 11.50 -3.70
N ARG A 158 -4.45 12.48 -3.50
CA ARG A 158 -4.09 13.89 -3.27
C ARG A 158 -4.65 14.41 -1.96
N VAL A 159 -3.92 15.33 -1.33
CA VAL A 159 -4.37 15.98 -0.10
C VAL A 159 -5.59 16.85 -0.39
N GLY A 160 -6.65 16.67 0.40
CA GLY A 160 -7.89 17.42 0.28
C GLY A 160 -8.91 16.83 -0.70
N GLU A 161 -8.57 15.75 -1.40
CA GLU A 161 -9.51 15.03 -2.26
C GLU A 161 -10.14 13.85 -1.49
N GLU A 162 -11.45 13.69 -1.62
CA GLU A 162 -12.19 12.60 -0.99
C GLU A 162 -12.31 11.38 -1.91
N ILE A 163 -12.08 10.19 -1.34
CA ILE A 163 -12.33 8.92 -2.00
C ILE A 163 -13.57 8.30 -1.36
N VAL A 164 -14.67 8.28 -2.10
CA VAL A 164 -15.96 7.78 -1.59
C VAL A 164 -16.17 6.34 -1.99
N VAL A 165 -16.27 5.45 -1.00
CA VAL A 165 -16.66 4.05 -1.18
C VAL A 165 -17.97 3.81 -0.42
N THR A 166 -19.08 3.72 -1.16
CA THR A 166 -20.42 3.55 -0.56
C THR A 166 -20.78 2.07 -0.47
N ALA A 167 -21.31 1.65 0.69
CA ALA A 167 -21.92 0.34 0.83
C ALA A 167 -23.03 0.11 -0.21
N ALA A 168 -23.20 -1.14 -0.64
CA ALA A 168 -24.34 -1.53 -1.47
C ALA A 168 -25.61 -1.67 -0.63
#